data_AF-A0AAD4E103-F1
#
_entry.id   AF-A0AAD4E103-F1
#
_cell.length_a   1.000
_cell.length_b   1.000
_cell.length_c   1.000
_cell.angle_alpha   90.00
_cell.angle_beta   90.00
_cell.angle_gamma   90.00
#
_symmetry.space_group_name_H-M   'P 1'
#
loop_
_entity.id
_entity.type
_entity.pdbx_description
1 polymer ?
#
loop_
_entity_poly.entity_id
_entity_poly.type
_entity_poly.pdbx_seq_one_letter_code
_entity_poly.pdbx_strand_id
1 'polypeptide(L)'
;YQNDKTVREYIYELSELWNMIGDVAERQRVTRLWTGLNPSIQTELWKKELNPESSSFREVQSVAEVIEIAHSIPTRGRERRAKDG
;
A
#
# COMPACT_ATOMS: atom_id res chain seq x y z
N TYR A 1 -3.59 5.57 -8.39
CA TYR A 1 -4.16 4.58 -7.46
C TYR A 1 -3.47 3.26 -7.73
N GLN A 2 -3.26 2.45 -6.69
CA GLN A 2 -2.61 1.15 -6.75
C GLN A 2 -3.38 0.18 -7.65
N ASN A 3 -4.69 0.00 -7.40
CA ASN A 3 -5.55 -0.90 -8.18
C ASN A 3 -4.91 -2.31 -8.26
N ASP A 4 -4.71 -2.83 -9.47
CA ASP A 4 -4.12 -4.15 -9.74
C ASP A 4 -2.58 -4.15 -9.68
N LYS A 5 -1.95 -2.99 -9.47
CA LYS A 5 -0.49 -2.88 -9.35
C LYS A 5 -0.05 -3.32 -7.97
N THR A 6 1.17 -3.84 -7.90
CA THR A 6 1.85 -4.01 -6.63
C THR A 6 2.09 -2.65 -5.96
N VAL A 7 2.24 -2.64 -4.63
CA VAL A 7 2.63 -1.44 -3.88
C VAL A 7 3.91 -0.84 -4.44
N ARG A 8 4.86 -1.69 -4.82
CA ARG A 8 6.15 -1.26 -5.38
C ARG A 8 6.01 -0.59 -6.74
N GLU A 9 5.24 -1.15 -7.66
CA GLU A 9 4.96 -0.53 -8.97
C GLU A 9 4.23 0.80 -8.79
N TYR A 10 3.27 0.87 -7.87
CA TYR A 10 2.56 2.12 -7.60
C TYR A 10 3.49 3.20 -7.04
N ILE A 11 4.37 2.85 -6.10
CA ILE A 11 5.38 3.78 -5.55
C ILE A 11 6.38 4.23 -6.63
N TYR A 12 6.77 3.34 -7.54
CA TYR A 12 7.63 3.70 -8.67
C TYR A 12 6.96 4.76 -9.55
N GLU A 13 5.70 4.57 -9.93
CA GLU A 13 4.96 5.59 -10.70
C GLU A 13 4.85 6.93 -9.97
N LEU A 14 4.58 6.91 -8.66
CA LEU A 14 4.57 8.14 -7.86
C LEU A 14 5.93 8.83 -7.84
N SER A 15 7.01 8.06 -7.75
CA SER A 15 8.37 8.59 -7.72
C SER A 15 8.73 9.27 -9.05
N GLU A 16 8.35 8.65 -10.18
CA GLU A 16 8.53 9.25 -11.50
C GLU A 16 7.73 10.55 -11.65
N LEU A 17 6.50 10.60 -11.13
CA LEU A 17 5.70 11.83 -11.11
C LEU A 17 6.38 12.94 -10.29
N TRP A 18 6.92 12.61 -9.11
CA TRP A 18 7.63 13.60 -8.29
C TRP A 18 8.93 14.05 -8.96
N ASN A 19 9.67 13.14 -9.59
CA ASN A 19 10.88 13.49 -10.35
C ASN A 19 10.59 14.48 -11.49
N MET A 20 9.43 14.36 -12.14
CA MET A 20 9.03 15.28 -13.21
C MET A 20 8.56 16.65 -12.70
N ILE A 21 7.87 16.69 -11.55
CA ILE A 21 7.28 17.94 -11.00
C ILE A 21 8.30 18.68 -10.12
N GLY A 22 9.32 17.99 -9.60
CA GLY A 22 10.38 18.53 -8.77
C GLY A 22 10.15 18.33 -7.28
N ASP A 23 10.39 19.37 -6.49
CA ASP A 23 10.29 19.25 -5.04
C ASP A 23 8.83 19.09 -4.60
N VAL A 24 8.58 18.02 -3.84
CA VAL A 24 7.25 17.66 -3.32
C VAL A 24 7.43 17.36 -1.85
N ALA A 25 6.77 18.15 -1.01
CA ALA A 25 6.86 18.01 0.43
C ALA A 25 6.56 16.57 0.87
N GLU A 26 7.36 16.03 1.79
CA GLU A 26 7.24 14.63 2.22
C GLU A 26 5.83 14.28 2.66
N ARG A 27 5.17 15.15 3.43
CA ARG A 27 3.77 14.96 3.84
C ARG A 27 2.85 14.73 2.64
N GLN A 28 3.00 15.51 1.56
CA GLN A 28 2.19 15.31 0.36
C GLN A 28 2.49 13.97 -0.30
N ARG A 29 3.75 13.51 -0.29
CA ARG A 29 4.13 12.18 -0.80
C ARG A 29 3.46 11.07 0.02
N VAL A 30 3.47 11.20 1.35
CA VAL A 30 2.82 10.28 2.28
C VAL A 30 1.31 10.26 2.04
N THR A 31 0.64 11.41 2.04
CA THR A 31 -0.81 11.52 1.79
C THR A 31 -1.17 10.93 0.43
N ARG A 32 -0.37 11.19 -0.61
CA ARG A 32 -0.61 10.69 -1.97
C ARG A 32 -0.44 9.19 -2.06
N LEU A 33 0.59 8.63 -1.45
CA LEU A 33 0.77 7.17 -1.34
C LEU A 33 -0.42 6.56 -0.58
N TRP A 34 -0.69 7.06 0.62
CA TRP A 34 -1.73 6.52 1.51
C TRP A 34 -3.09 6.44 0.84
N THR A 35 -3.57 7.58 0.31
CA THR A 35 -4.89 7.67 -0.35
C THR A 35 -4.94 6.86 -1.65
N GLY A 36 -3.78 6.59 -2.24
CA GLY A 36 -3.65 5.83 -3.46
C GLY A 36 -3.64 4.31 -3.29
N LEU A 37 -3.29 3.80 -2.11
CA LEU A 37 -3.24 2.37 -1.79
C LEU A 37 -4.63 1.74 -1.77
N ASN A 38 -4.70 0.43 -1.96
CA ASN A 38 -5.95 -0.32 -1.85
C ASN A 38 -6.56 -0.20 -0.44
N PRO A 39 -7.89 -0.09 -0.29
CA PRO A 39 -8.52 0.13 1.02
C PRO A 39 -8.19 -0.93 2.09
N SER A 40 -7.95 -2.17 1.69
CA SER A 40 -7.52 -3.24 2.60
C SER A 40 -6.14 -2.94 3.21
N ILE A 41 -5.21 -2.38 2.44
CA ILE A 41 -3.89 -1.97 2.93
C ILE A 41 -4.02 -0.74 3.81
N GLN A 42 -4.81 0.27 3.42
CA GLN A 42 -5.05 1.46 4.24
C GLN A 42 -5.59 1.10 5.64
N THR A 43 -6.50 0.12 5.70
CA THR A 43 -7.06 -0.36 6.97
C THR A 43 -5.99 -0.98 7.87
N GLU A 44 -5.11 -1.81 7.32
CA GLU A 44 -4.02 -2.43 8.08
C GLU A 44 -2.93 -1.43 8.51
N LEU A 45 -2.70 -0.38 7.71
CA LEU A 45 -1.80 0.71 8.11
C LEU A 45 -2.33 1.44 9.36
N TRP A 46 -3.64 1.74 9.40
CA TRP A 46 -4.27 2.31 10.60
C TRP A 46 -4.17 1.39 11.82
N LYS A 47 -4.37 0.07 11.64
CA LYS A 47 -4.23 -0.91 12.73
C LYS A 47 -2.79 -1.00 13.26
N LYS A 48 -1.81 -0.61 12.47
CA LYS A 48 -0.39 -0.53 12.85
C LYS A 48 0.02 0.84 13.40
N GLU A 49 -0.96 1.69 13.72
CA GLU A 49 -0.76 3.02 14.29
C GLU A 49 0.06 3.98 13.40
N LEU A 50 0.13 3.70 12.10
CA LEU A 50 0.65 4.65 11.13
C LEU A 50 -0.39 5.72 10.83
N ASN A 51 0.07 6.92 10.49
CA ASN A 51 -0.77 8.07 10.23
C ASN A 51 -0.18 8.90 9.07
N PRO A 52 -0.97 9.22 8.02
CA PRO A 52 -0.48 9.94 6.86
C PRO A 52 0.05 11.36 7.15
N GLU A 53 -0.29 11.94 8.30
CA GLU A 53 0.14 13.29 8.70
C GLU A 53 1.45 13.32 9.50
N SER A 54 1.87 12.18 10.07
CA SER A 54 3.00 12.10 11.01
C SER A 54 4.01 10.98 10.73
N SER A 55 3.59 9.89 10.09
CA SER A 55 4.51 8.82 9.67
C SER A 55 5.35 9.25 8.48
N SER A 56 6.60 8.79 8.44
CA SER A 56 7.49 9.04 7.31
C SER A 56 7.08 8.28 6.06
N PHE A 57 7.51 8.76 4.90
CA PHE A 57 7.24 8.07 3.64
C PHE A 57 7.77 6.63 3.63
N ARG A 58 8.99 6.44 4.17
CA ARG A 58 9.68 5.16 4.22
C ARG A 58 8.96 4.15 5.11
N GLU A 59 8.42 4.58 6.25
CA GLU A 59 7.64 3.72 7.13
C GLU A 59 6.36 3.23 6.44
N VAL A 60 5.60 4.15 5.84
CA VAL A 60 4.35 3.80 5.14
C VAL A 60 4.62 2.85 3.98
N GLN A 61 5.66 3.12 3.17
CA GLN A 61 6.10 2.23 2.10
C GLN A 61 6.42 0.83 2.63
N SER A 62 7.31 0.74 3.62
CA SER A 62 7.81 -0.55 4.11
C SER A 62 6.68 -1.40 4.69
N VAL A 63 5.76 -0.79 5.44
CA VAL A 63 4.64 -1.50 6.04
C VAL A 63 3.60 -1.89 4.99
N ALA A 64 3.32 -1.03 4.00
CA ALA A 64 2.41 -1.34 2.91
C ALA A 64 2.89 -2.54 2.08
N GLU A 65 4.18 -2.62 1.75
CA GLU A 65 4.76 -3.77 1.04
C GLU A 65 4.59 -5.08 1.84
N VAL A 66 4.82 -5.05 3.16
CA VAL A 66 4.63 -6.23 4.02
C VAL A 66 3.15 -6.65 4.09
N ILE A 67 2.23 -5.71 4.18
CA ILE A 67 0.78 -5.99 4.18
C ILE A 67 0.35 -6.62 2.85
N GLU A 68 0.82 -6.08 1.72
CA GLU A 68 0.53 -6.65 0.40
C GLU A 68 0.99 -8.11 0.30
N ILE A 69 2.21 -8.40 0.76
CA ILE A 69 2.73 -9.77 0.83
C ILE A 69 1.86 -10.64 1.76
N ALA A 70 1.46 -10.12 2.91
CA ALA A 70 0.58 -10.86 3.83
C ALA A 70 -0.78 -11.21 3.20
N HIS A 71 -1.34 -10.31 2.38
CA HIS A 71 -2.60 -10.55 1.67
C HIS A 71 -2.47 -11.52 0.49
N SER A 72 -1.28 -11.64 -0.11
CA SER A 72 -1.07 -12.57 -1.23
C SER A 72 -0.93 -14.03 -0.78
N ILE A 73 -0.64 -14.28 0.50
CA ILE A 73 -0.52 -15.63 1.05
C ILE A 73 -1.92 -16.28 1.11
N PRO A 74 -2.13 -17.42 0.43
CA PRO A 74 -3.39 -18.16 0.54
C PRO A 74 -3.63 -18.61 1.98
N THR A 75 -4.71 -18.15 2.59
CA THR A 75 -5.17 -18.75 3.85
C THR A 75 -5.68 -20.16 3.52
N ARG A 76 -5.01 -21.19 4.07
CA ARG A 76 -5.27 -22.64 3.85
C ARG A 76 -6.71 -23.12 4.20
N GLY A 77 -7.66 -22.22 4.42
CA GLY A 77 -9.04 -22.52 4.81
C GLY A 77 -10.11 -22.43 3.71
N ARG A 78 -9.79 -21.97 2.49
CA ARG A 78 -10.80 -21.77 1.43
C ARG A 78 -10.92 -22.86 0.37
N GLU A 79 -10.02 -23.85 0.33
CA GLU A 79 -10.08 -24.90 -0.70
C GLU A 79 -11.06 -26.06 -0.42
N ARG A 80 -11.67 -26.12 0.78
CA ARG A 80 -12.58 -27.22 1.13
C ARG A 80 -14.04 -27.04 0.69
N ARG A 81 -14.40 -25.94 0.01
CA ARG A 81 -15.80 -25.68 -0.42
C ARG A 81 -16.04 -25.72 -1.92
N ALA A 82 -15.03 -26.05 -2.74
CA ALA A 82 -15.15 -26.06 -4.20
C ALA A 82 -15.19 -27.48 -4.81
N LYS A 83 -15.31 -28.54 -4.01
CA LYS A 83 -15.35 -29.93 -4.52
C LYS A 83 -16.64 -30.70 -4.25
N ASP A 84 -17.65 -30.08 -3.66
CA ASP A 84 -18.99 -30.67 -3.53
C ASP A 84 -19.99 -29.79 -4.30
N GLY A 85 -20.17 -30.10 -5.58
CA GLY A 85 -21.12 -29.46 -6.50
C GLY A 85 -21.27 -30.27 -7.77
#